data_AF-A0A258F8F4-F1
#
_entry.id   AF-A0A258F8F4-F1
#
_cell.length_a   1.000
_cell.length_b   1.000
_cell.length_c   1.000
_cell.angle_alpha   90.00
_cell.angle_beta   90.00
_cell.angle_gamma   90.00
#
_symmetry.space_group_name_H-M   'P 1'
#
loop_
_entity.id
_entity.type
_entity.pdbx_description
1 polymer ?
#
loop_
_entity_poly.entity_id
_entity_poly.type
_entity_poly.pdbx_seq_one_letter_code
_entity_poly.pdbx_strand_id
1 'polypeptide(L)' 'NIGTHRVKQLKDGWTIVTLDGKPSVHFEHDVAIIDGNPEILSTFAYVHEALGITSNEEDEFRQKALVL' A
#
# COMPACT_ATOMS: atom_id res chain seq x y z
N ASN A 1 7.25 4.11 9.88
CA ASN A 1 7.06 4.74 11.22
C ASN A 1 7.68 6.12 11.21
N ILE A 2 6.98 7.14 11.71
CA ILE A 2 7.51 8.52 11.78
C ILE A 2 8.62 8.71 12.83
N GLY A 3 8.66 7.82 13.82
CA GLY A 3 9.67 7.80 14.88
C GLY A 3 10.65 6.64 14.72
N THR A 4 10.57 5.65 15.60
CA THR A 4 11.44 4.47 15.58
C THR A 4 10.90 3.32 14.73
N HIS A 5 11.78 2.50 14.14
CA HIS A 5 11.41 1.25 13.48
C HIS A 5 11.08 0.12 14.48
N ARG A 6 11.45 0.28 15.76
CA ARG A 6 11.23 -0.73 16.79
C ARG A 6 9.74 -0.89 17.08
N VAL A 7 9.32 -2.12 17.35
CA VAL A 7 7.91 -2.47 17.60
C VAL A 7 7.75 -3.34 18.84
N LYS A 8 6.51 -3.45 19.32
CA LYS A 8 6.09 -4.40 20.35
C LYS A 8 4.77 -5.05 19.93
N GLN A 9 4.66 -6.36 20.13
CA GLN A 9 3.40 -7.09 20.01
C GLN A 9 2.60 -6.99 21.33
N LEU A 10 1.31 -6.71 21.23
CA LEU A 10 0.42 -6.67 22.39
C LEU A 10 0.03 -8.08 22.86
N LYS A 11 -0.59 -8.15 24.04
CA LYS A 11 -0.99 -9.41 24.68
C LYS A 11 -2.09 -10.16 23.91
N ASP A 12 -2.75 -9.51 22.95
CA ASP A 12 -3.75 -10.13 22.07
C ASP A 12 -3.14 -11.08 21.04
N GLY A 13 -1.81 -11.09 20.88
CA GLY A 13 -1.11 -11.96 19.93
C GLY A 13 -1.14 -11.47 18.48
N TRP A 14 -1.66 -10.27 18.20
CA TRP A 14 -1.82 -9.76 16.83
C TRP A 14 -1.36 -8.31 16.67
N THR A 15 -1.73 -7.44 17.59
CA THR A 15 -1.52 -6.00 17.40
C THR A 15 -0.04 -5.65 17.53
N ILE A 16 0.50 -5.06 16.48
CA ILE A 16 1.86 -4.50 16.46
C ILE A 16 1.77 -2.99 16.64
N VAL A 17 2.44 -2.47 17.67
CA VAL A 17 2.55 -1.03 17.92
C VAL A 17 4.01 -0.58 17.82
N THR A 18 4.22 0.68 17.41
CA THR A 18 5.55 1.31 17.44
C THR A 18 6.03 1.44 18.90
N LEU A 19 7.32 1.21 19.14
CA LEU A 19 7.86 1.21 20.51
C LEU A 19 7.76 2.60 21.17
N ASP A 20 7.77 3.66 20.36
CA ASP A 20 7.63 5.06 20.81
C ASP A 20 6.19 5.60 20.73
N GLY A 21 5.22 4.78 20.31
CA GLY A 21 3.81 5.15 20.19
C GLY A 21 3.50 6.20 19.12
N LYS A 22 4.48 6.58 18.28
CA LYS A 22 4.26 7.56 17.20
C LYS A 22 3.59 6.90 15.98
N PRO A 23 2.88 7.68 15.15
CA PRO A 23 2.18 7.16 13.98
C PRO A 23 3.02 6.28 13.05
N SER A 24 2.35 5.27 12.50
CA SER A 24 2.85 4.45 11.40
C SER A 24 1.83 4.43 10.27
N VAL A 25 2.32 4.29 9.05
CA VAL A 25 1.51 4.12 7.84
C VAL A 25 2.14 3.01 7.02
N HIS A 26 1.29 2.23 6.35
CA HIS A 26 1.67 1.13 5.47
C HIS A 26 0.74 1.17 4.25
N PHE A 27 1.30 0.84 3.09
CA PHE A 27 0.58 0.68 1.83
C PHE A 27 1.05 -0.64 1.22
N GLU A 28 0.17 -1.31 0.49
CA GLU A 28 0.43 -2.61 -0.11
C GLU A 28 -0.17 -2.68 -1.50
N HIS A 29 0.55 -3.34 -2.40
CA HIS A 29 0.05 -3.77 -3.69
C HIS A 29 0.31 -5.26 -3.90
N ASP A 30 -0.71 -5.96 -4.38
CA ASP A 30 -0.54 -7.28 -5.01
C ASP A 30 0.07 -7.11 -6.40
N VAL A 31 1.15 -7.85 -6.68
CA VAL A 31 1.90 -7.77 -7.95
C VAL A 31 2.13 -9.17 -8.50
N ALA A 32 1.93 -9.34 -9.81
CA ALA A 32 2.35 -10.53 -10.56
C ALA A 32 3.49 -10.20 -11.52
N ILE A 33 4.35 -11.19 -11.83
CA ILE A 33 5.30 -11.08 -12.93
C ILE A 33 4.71 -11.79 -14.14
N ILE A 34 4.47 -11.05 -15.22
CA ILE A 34 3.92 -11.55 -16.48
C ILE A 34 4.92 -11.19 -17.59
N ASP A 35 5.39 -12.20 -18.31
CA ASP A 35 6.38 -12.05 -19.39
C ASP A 35 7.63 -11.25 -18.99
N GLY A 36 8.06 -11.42 -17.73
CA GLY A 36 9.24 -10.75 -17.18
C GLY A 36 9.00 -9.31 -16.69
N ASN A 37 7.77 -8.79 -16.76
CA ASN A 37 7.42 -7.44 -16.31
C ASN A 37 6.45 -7.49 -15.11
N PRO A 38 6.52 -6.51 -14.20
CA PRO A 38 5.56 -6.40 -13.09
C PRO A 38 4.19 -5.91 -13.58
N GLU A 39 3.14 -6.54 -13.07
CA GLU A 39 1.73 -6.16 -13.25
C GLU A 39 1.10 -5.94 -11.87
N ILE A 40 0.55 -4.76 -11.61
CA ILE A 40 -0.16 -4.46 -10.37
C ILE A 40 -1.61 -4.99 -10.45
N LEU A 41 -1.97 -5.88 -9.51
CA LEU A 41 -3.27 -6.55 -9.44
C LEU A 41 -4.29 -5.85 -8.51
N SER A 42 -3.84 -4.86 -7.74
CA SER A 42 -4.64 -4.09 -6.78
C SER A 42 -4.67 -2.61 -7.20
N THR A 43 -5.39 -1.72 -6.51
CA THR A 43 -5.43 -0.30 -6.90
C THR A 43 -5.77 0.64 -5.75
N PHE A 44 -5.18 1.85 -5.78
CA PHE A 44 -5.57 3.01 -4.98
C PHE A 44 -6.55 3.94 -5.70
N ALA A 45 -6.97 3.66 -6.93
CA ALA A 45 -7.82 4.55 -7.72
C ALA A 45 -9.10 4.98 -6.99
N TYR A 46 -9.78 4.06 -6.28
CA TYR A 46 -10.95 4.40 -5.46
C TYR A 46 -10.64 5.37 -4.32
N VAL A 47 -9.46 5.25 -3.70
CA VAL A 47 -9.00 6.14 -2.63
C VAL A 47 -8.65 7.50 -3.22
N HIS A 48 -7.95 7.53 -4.36
CA HIS A 48 -7.63 8.77 -5.07
C HIS A 48 -8.88 9.52 -5.52
N GLU A 49 -9.87 8.82 -6.08
CA GLU A 49 -11.17 9.40 -6.46
C GLU A 49 -11.86 10.04 -5.24
N ALA A 50 -11.98 9.30 -4.14
CA ALA A 50 -12.61 9.80 -2.92
C ALA A 50 -11.89 11.02 -2.30
N LEU A 51 -10.59 11.15 -2.54
CA LEU A 51 -9.76 12.26 -2.06
C LEU A 51 -9.59 13.38 -3.10
N GLY A 52 -10.15 13.25 -4.31
CA GLY A 52 -9.99 14.21 -5.40
C GLY A 52 -8.54 14.31 -5.92
N ILE A 53 -7.77 13.24 -5.80
CA ILE A 53 -6.38 13.14 -6.24
C ILE A 53 -6.35 12.61 -7.67
N THR A 54 -5.64 13.30 -8.56
CA THR A 54 -5.31 12.81 -9.90
C THR A 54 -3.91 12.23 -9.88
N SER A 55 -3.76 10.94 -10.22
CA SER A 55 -2.47 10.26 -10.28
C SER A 55 -2.45 9.27 -11.45
N ASN A 56 -1.25 9.06 -12.01
CA ASN A 56 -0.96 8.08 -13.07
C ASN A 56 0.10 7.04 -12.61
N GLU A 57 0.36 6.95 -11.31
CA GLU A 57 1.43 6.13 -10.73
C GLU A 57 1.31 4.64 -11.04
N GLU A 58 0.09 4.13 -11.22
CA GLU A 58 -0.15 2.71 -11.50
C GLU A 58 -0.10 2.39 -13.02
N ASP A 59 -0.13 3.40 -13.89
CA ASP A 59 -0.37 3.20 -15.33
C ASP A 59 0.75 2.43 -16.02
N GLU A 60 2.02 2.65 -15.62
CA GLU A 60 3.16 1.96 -16.22
C GLU A 60 3.23 0.46 -15.88
N PHE A 61 2.52 0.04 -14.83
CA PHE A 61 2.49 -1.33 -14.33
C PHE A 61 1.18 -2.06 -14.66
N ARG A 62 0.45 -1.57 -15.66
CA ARG A 62 -0.81 -2.15 -16.11
C ARG A 62 -0.75 -2.50 -17.59
N GLN A 63 -0.88 -3.78 -17.91
CA GLN A 63 -1.05 -4.25 -19.29
C GLN A 63 -2.38 -3.80 -19.89
N LYS A 64 -3.39 -3.57 -19.06
CA LYS A 64 -4.71 -3.06 -19.45
C LYS A 64 -5.10 -1.90 -18.56
N ALA A 65 -5.65 -0.85 -19.17
CA ALA A 65 -6.19 0.28 -18.43
C ALA A 65 -7.21 -0.18 -17.37
N LEU A 66 -7.12 0.40 -16.18
CA LEU A 66 -8.09 0.16 -15.11
C LEU A 66 -9.45 0.71 -15.54
N VAL A 67 -10.50 -0.09 -15.32
CA VAL A 67 -11.90 0.32 -15.51
C VAL A 67 -12.56 0.24 -14.14
N LEU A 68 -13.01 1.38 -13.63
CA LEU A 68 -13.72 1.51 -12.35
C LEU A 68 -15.22 1.19 -12.51
#